data_AF-A0A853GAJ7-F1
#
_entry.id   AF-A0A853GAJ7-F1
#
_cell.length_a   1.000
_cell.length_b   1.000
_cell.length_c   1.000
_cell.angle_alpha   90.00
_cell.angle_beta   90.00
_cell.angle_gamma   90.00
#
_symmetry.space_group_name_H-M   'P 1'
#
loop_
_entity.id
_entity.type
_entity.pdbx_description
1 polymer ?
#
loop_
_entity_poly.entity_id
_entity_poly.type
_entity_poly.pdbx_seq_one_letter_code
_entity_poly.pdbx_strand_id
1 'polypeptide(L)'
;MAAMIQPIQGGEHGEEQHQLDDLLSFLGYRPNALFTMARKPGLLAAVLQLVHVTLRGPGLLEPELRFLVACEASRLSGCVYSTAHMLHAANHQGISWQKLAALDSYLSSDAFTPAEQAALTLASAGATLPVVKTEAMFTQASAFYNQDELVEIVAAIAAFGVFNRWNSLVGSELEAEPASAFLHIPWLVEMKSNYAN
;
A
#
# COMPACT_ATOMS: atom_id res chain seq x y z
N MET A 1 14.79 -14.04 -2.93
CA MET A 1 15.73 -13.84 -4.04
C MET A 1 16.28 -12.42 -3.94
N ALA A 2 17.47 -12.16 -4.49
CA ALA A 2 18.00 -10.80 -4.54
C ALA A 2 17.19 -9.93 -5.51
N ALA A 3 17.10 -8.63 -5.26
CA ALA A 3 16.39 -7.70 -6.15
C ALA A 3 17.02 -7.66 -7.56
N MET A 4 16.17 -7.61 -8.59
CA MET A 4 16.56 -7.46 -10.00
C MET A 4 17.16 -6.07 -10.28
N ILE A 5 16.69 -5.06 -9.55
CA ILE A 5 17.25 -3.70 -9.56
C ILE A 5 17.63 -3.37 -8.12
N GLN A 6 18.93 -3.17 -7.89
CA GLN A 6 19.45 -2.86 -6.56
C GLN A 6 19.10 -1.42 -6.17
N PRO A 7 18.75 -1.11 -4.91
CA PRO A 7 18.56 0.27 -4.48
C PRO A 7 19.86 1.06 -4.67
N ILE A 8 19.73 2.37 -4.89
CA ILE A 8 20.85 3.31 -4.84
C ILE A 8 21.61 3.13 -3.53
N GLN A 9 22.93 3.37 -3.52
CA GLN A 9 23.73 3.44 -2.28
C GLN A 9 24.02 4.91 -1.91
N GLY A 10 24.32 5.17 -0.63
CA GLY A 10 24.51 6.56 -0.14
C GLY A 10 25.62 7.31 -0.90
N GLY A 11 25.37 8.59 -1.24
CA GLY A 11 26.36 9.48 -1.86
C GLY A 11 26.39 9.49 -3.40
N GLU A 12 25.52 8.73 -4.08
CA GLU A 12 25.61 8.55 -5.54
C GLU A 12 24.73 9.49 -6.39
N HIS A 13 23.83 10.31 -5.81
CA HIS A 13 22.79 11.00 -6.61
C HIS A 13 22.48 12.44 -6.18
N GLY A 14 22.99 13.41 -6.96
CA GLY A 14 22.88 14.87 -6.78
C GLY A 14 21.58 15.42 -6.18
N GLU A 15 20.64 15.91 -6.99
CA GLU A 15 19.47 16.67 -6.52
C GLU A 15 18.49 15.86 -5.66
N GLU A 16 18.44 14.54 -5.83
CA GLU A 16 17.51 13.66 -5.09
C GLU A 16 18.03 13.28 -3.68
N GLN A 17 19.32 13.48 -3.38
CA GLN A 17 19.92 13.12 -2.09
C GLN A 17 19.17 13.77 -0.92
N HIS A 18 18.80 15.05 -1.04
CA HIS A 18 18.07 15.76 0.02
C HIS A 18 16.70 15.13 0.31
N GLN A 19 15.97 14.74 -0.74
CA GLN A 19 14.67 14.10 -0.58
C GLN A 19 14.79 12.72 0.08
N LEU A 20 15.84 11.97 -0.25
CA LEU A 20 16.13 10.69 0.38
C LEU A 20 16.52 10.86 1.85
N ASP A 21 17.31 11.88 2.18
CA ASP A 21 17.71 12.17 3.56
C ASP A 21 16.50 12.60 4.41
N ASP A 22 15.62 13.46 3.88
CA ASP A 22 14.35 13.83 4.53
C ASP A 22 13.46 12.61 4.75
N LEU A 23 13.37 11.73 3.75
CA LEU A 23 12.59 10.50 3.82
C LEU A 23 13.12 9.56 4.90
N LEU A 24 14.44 9.39 4.99
CA LEU A 24 15.09 8.59 6.04
C LEU A 24 14.81 9.17 7.43
N SER A 25 14.93 10.49 7.58
CA SER A 25 14.63 11.17 8.83
C SER A 25 13.17 11.01 9.24
N PHE A 26 12.25 11.02 8.28
CA PHE A 26 10.81 10.90 8.53
C PHE A 26 10.37 9.46 8.85
N LEU A 27 10.83 8.49 8.07
CA LEU A 27 10.44 7.08 8.23
C LEU A 27 11.22 6.36 9.33
N GLY A 28 12.44 6.82 9.64
CA GLY A 28 13.33 6.15 10.58
C GLY A 28 14.02 4.90 10.03
N TYR A 29 13.76 4.55 8.76
CA TYR A 29 14.42 3.44 8.06
C TYR A 29 14.50 3.72 6.55
N ARG A 30 15.25 2.88 5.82
CA ARG A 30 15.53 3.02 4.38
C ARG A 30 14.61 2.16 3.52
N PRO A 31 13.53 2.70 2.92
CA PRO A 31 12.67 1.94 2.02
C PRO A 31 13.34 1.69 0.66
N ASN A 32 13.83 0.48 0.43
CA ASN A 32 14.51 0.03 -0.78
C ASN A 32 13.73 0.35 -2.05
N ALA A 33 12.40 0.23 -2.05
CA ALA A 33 11.57 0.58 -3.21
C ALA A 33 11.78 2.04 -3.66
N LEU A 34 11.74 3.00 -2.73
CA LEU A 34 11.93 4.42 -3.06
C LEU A 34 13.38 4.71 -3.50
N PHE A 35 14.35 4.03 -2.92
CA PHE A 35 15.76 4.12 -3.34
C PHE A 35 16.04 3.44 -4.70
N THR A 36 15.23 2.47 -5.13
CA THR A 36 15.29 1.96 -6.50
C THR A 36 14.63 2.93 -7.49
N MET A 37 13.51 3.56 -7.11
CA MET A 37 12.82 4.55 -7.95
C MET A 37 13.67 5.81 -8.19
N ALA A 38 14.43 6.25 -7.19
CA ALA A 38 15.37 7.37 -7.29
C ALA A 38 16.49 7.19 -8.35
N ARG A 39 16.66 5.98 -8.91
CA ARG A 39 17.56 5.78 -10.06
C ARG A 39 17.11 6.53 -11.30
N LYS A 40 15.82 6.83 -11.41
CA LYS A 40 15.24 7.60 -12.51
C LYS A 40 15.00 9.03 -12.03
N PRO A 41 15.75 10.04 -12.54
CA PRO A 41 15.57 11.42 -12.12
C PRO A 41 14.12 11.90 -12.20
N GLY A 42 13.64 12.50 -11.11
CA GLY A 42 12.29 13.03 -10.94
C GLY A 42 11.24 12.00 -10.52
N LEU A 43 11.55 10.70 -10.57
CA LEU A 43 10.58 9.66 -10.21
C LEU A 43 10.29 9.65 -8.72
N LEU A 44 11.32 9.80 -7.85
CA LEU A 44 11.14 9.86 -6.40
C LEU A 44 10.18 10.98 -6.00
N ALA A 45 10.43 12.20 -6.49
CA ALA A 45 9.58 13.35 -6.22
C ALA A 45 8.12 13.11 -6.67
N ALA A 46 7.93 12.53 -7.87
CA ALA A 46 6.61 12.24 -8.40
C ALA A 46 5.84 11.20 -7.56
N VAL A 47 6.50 10.11 -7.13
CA VAL A 47 5.83 9.08 -6.33
C VAL A 47 5.55 9.55 -4.90
N LEU A 48 6.42 10.37 -4.31
CA LEU A 48 6.17 10.97 -3.00
C LEU A 48 4.97 11.92 -3.06
N GLN A 49 4.88 12.74 -4.13
CA GLN A 49 3.70 13.58 -4.34
C GLN A 49 2.43 12.74 -4.55
N LEU A 50 2.53 11.63 -5.29
CA LEU A 50 1.40 10.70 -5.46
C LEU A 50 0.93 10.15 -4.12
N VAL A 51 1.84 9.67 -3.26
CA VAL A 51 1.49 9.19 -1.90
C VAL A 51 0.90 10.32 -1.05
N HIS A 52 1.42 11.54 -1.17
CA HIS A 52 0.89 12.69 -0.46
C HIS A 52 -0.57 12.95 -0.85
N VAL A 53 -0.90 13.04 -2.14
CA VAL A 53 -2.26 13.41 -2.57
C VAL A 53 -3.27 12.27 -2.46
N THR A 54 -2.84 11.00 -2.37
CA THR A 54 -3.77 9.85 -2.33
C THR A 54 -3.90 9.19 -0.96
N LEU A 55 -2.88 9.28 -0.10
CA LEU A 55 -2.84 8.48 1.13
C LEU A 55 -2.62 9.31 2.39
N ARG A 56 -1.64 10.21 2.40
CA ARG A 56 -1.19 10.88 3.65
C ARG A 56 -1.66 12.33 3.80
N GLY A 57 -1.99 12.99 2.71
CA GLY A 57 -2.39 14.40 2.69
C GLY A 57 -3.84 14.63 3.15
N PRO A 58 -4.33 15.87 3.06
CA PRO A 58 -5.74 16.17 3.32
C PRO A 58 -6.64 15.43 2.33
N GLY A 59 -7.83 15.05 2.78
CA GLY A 59 -8.84 14.35 1.98
C GLY A 59 -10.18 14.32 2.71
N LEU A 60 -11.20 13.86 2.00
CA LEU A 60 -12.56 13.64 2.49
C LEU A 60 -12.65 12.36 3.34
N LEU A 61 -11.82 11.36 3.04
CA LEU A 61 -11.82 10.10 3.77
C LEU A 61 -10.96 10.16 5.04
N GLU A 62 -11.43 9.47 6.08
CA GLU A 62 -10.62 9.19 7.26
C GLU A 62 -9.27 8.57 6.85
N PRO A 63 -8.15 9.03 7.44
CA PRO A 63 -6.82 8.49 7.13
C PRO A 63 -6.77 6.97 7.20
N GLU A 64 -7.33 6.37 8.25
CA GLU A 64 -7.33 4.93 8.50
C GLU A 64 -7.98 4.16 7.34
N LEU A 65 -9.09 4.66 6.78
CA LEU A 65 -9.76 4.02 5.65
C LEU A 65 -8.86 3.98 4.41
N ARG A 66 -8.15 5.07 4.11
CA ARG A 66 -7.22 5.12 2.97
C ARG A 66 -6.09 4.11 3.12
N PHE A 67 -5.57 3.94 4.33
CA PHE A 67 -4.56 2.91 4.63
C PHE A 67 -5.12 1.49 4.54
N LEU A 68 -6.35 1.24 5.00
CA LEU A 68 -7.02 -0.07 4.84
C LEU A 68 -7.24 -0.44 3.36
N VAL A 69 -7.71 0.51 2.55
CA VAL A 69 -7.88 0.33 1.09
C VAL A 69 -6.55 0.00 0.42
N ALA A 70 -5.48 0.72 0.76
CA ALA A 70 -4.14 0.47 0.25
C ALA A 70 -3.56 -0.89 0.67
N CYS A 71 -3.78 -1.30 1.93
CA CYS A 71 -3.43 -2.63 2.43
C CYS A 71 -4.13 -3.73 1.61
N GLU A 72 -5.43 -3.60 1.41
CA GLU A 72 -6.24 -4.59 0.69
C GLU A 72 -5.87 -4.68 -0.79
N ALA A 73 -5.69 -3.54 -1.46
CA ALA A 73 -5.23 -3.50 -2.84
C ALA A 73 -3.85 -4.19 -3.00
N SER A 74 -2.94 -4.01 -2.04
CA SER A 74 -1.62 -4.67 -2.03
C SER A 74 -1.70 -6.17 -1.74
N ARG A 75 -2.57 -6.56 -0.79
CA ARG A 75 -2.81 -7.96 -0.45
C ARG A 75 -3.33 -8.74 -1.65
N LEU A 76 -4.38 -8.22 -2.30
CA LEU A 76 -5.00 -8.88 -3.46
C LEU A 76 -4.14 -8.87 -4.71
N SER A 77 -3.20 -7.93 -4.84
CA SER A 77 -2.24 -7.96 -5.95
C SER A 77 -1.16 -9.03 -5.77
N GLY A 78 -1.06 -9.68 -4.60
CA GLY A 78 0.00 -10.64 -4.30
C GLY A 78 1.36 -10.02 -3.98
N CYS A 79 1.45 -8.69 -3.79
CA CYS A 79 2.74 -8.02 -3.58
C CYS A 79 3.13 -8.00 -2.10
N VAL A 80 3.89 -9.01 -1.66
CA VAL A 80 4.30 -9.18 -0.25
C VAL A 80 5.01 -7.94 0.32
N TYR A 81 5.91 -7.33 -0.47
CA TYR A 81 6.65 -6.13 -0.05
C TYR A 81 5.69 -4.96 0.24
N SER A 82 4.84 -4.62 -0.72
CA SER A 82 3.88 -3.52 -0.56
C SER A 82 2.90 -3.79 0.57
N THR A 83 2.42 -5.02 0.72
CA THR A 83 1.49 -5.39 1.80
C THR A 83 2.12 -5.24 3.17
N ALA A 84 3.35 -5.71 3.38
CA ALA A 84 4.05 -5.57 4.65
C ALA A 84 4.29 -4.09 5.02
N HIS A 85 4.74 -3.28 4.05
CA HIS A 85 4.87 -1.83 4.21
C HIS A 85 3.56 -1.17 4.59
N MET A 86 2.48 -1.54 3.93
CA MET A 86 1.18 -0.93 4.18
C MET A 86 0.58 -1.33 5.53
N LEU A 87 0.75 -2.58 5.95
CA LEU A 87 0.35 -3.02 7.28
C LEU A 87 1.11 -2.26 8.38
N HIS A 88 2.43 -2.12 8.22
CA HIS A 88 3.26 -1.37 9.15
C HIS A 88 2.85 0.11 9.21
N ALA A 89 2.64 0.74 8.06
CA ALA A 89 2.22 2.14 8.00
C ALA A 89 0.80 2.34 8.56
N ALA A 90 -0.14 1.44 8.25
CA ALA A 90 -1.50 1.45 8.78
C ALA A 90 -1.52 1.34 10.31
N ASN A 91 -0.66 0.49 10.88
CA ASN A 91 -0.52 0.41 12.32
C ASN A 91 0.04 1.70 12.92
N HIS A 92 1.03 2.32 12.28
CA HIS A 92 1.56 3.62 12.69
C HIS A 92 0.51 4.74 12.65
N GLN A 93 -0.50 4.62 11.77
CA GLN A 93 -1.66 5.52 11.70
C GLN A 93 -2.75 5.20 12.74
N GLY A 94 -2.55 4.24 13.63
CA GLY A 94 -3.47 3.93 14.73
C GLY A 94 -4.38 2.73 14.50
N ILE A 95 -4.30 2.05 13.35
CA ILE A 95 -5.09 0.83 13.11
C ILE A 95 -4.49 -0.32 13.91
N SER A 96 -5.31 -0.99 14.72
CA SER A 96 -4.83 -2.08 15.57
C SER A 96 -4.36 -3.28 14.75
N TRP A 97 -3.33 -3.97 15.25
CA TRP A 97 -2.87 -5.24 14.67
C TRP A 97 -4.00 -6.27 14.60
N GLN A 98 -4.92 -6.28 15.56
CA GLN A 98 -6.10 -7.16 15.56
C GLN A 98 -7.00 -6.90 14.36
N LYS A 99 -7.29 -5.63 14.02
CA LYS A 99 -8.11 -5.28 12.86
C LYS A 99 -7.40 -5.64 11.55
N LEU A 100 -6.10 -5.34 11.46
CA LEU A 100 -5.29 -5.70 10.28
C LEU A 100 -5.18 -7.22 10.11
N ALA A 101 -5.09 -7.99 11.19
CA ALA A 101 -5.06 -9.44 11.15
C ALA A 101 -6.39 -10.05 10.64
N ALA A 102 -7.51 -9.34 10.81
CA ALA A 102 -8.81 -9.75 10.28
C ALA A 102 -9.08 -9.24 8.85
N LEU A 103 -8.13 -8.56 8.21
CA LEU A 103 -8.32 -7.95 6.89
C LEU A 103 -8.59 -9.00 5.80
N ASP A 104 -8.03 -10.20 5.88
CA ASP A 104 -8.30 -11.27 4.89
C ASP A 104 -9.74 -11.81 4.93
N SER A 105 -10.47 -11.50 6.00
CA SER A 105 -11.81 -11.98 6.32
C SER A 105 -12.76 -10.83 6.66
N TYR A 106 -12.49 -9.62 6.13
CA TYR A 106 -13.22 -8.39 6.46
C TYR A 106 -14.74 -8.48 6.29
N LEU A 107 -15.23 -9.27 5.34
CA LEU A 107 -16.67 -9.45 5.07
C LEU A 107 -17.41 -10.17 6.21
N SER A 108 -16.72 -11.06 6.93
CA SER A 108 -17.29 -11.86 8.03
C SER A 108 -16.83 -11.40 9.41
N SER A 109 -16.00 -10.36 9.47
CA SER A 109 -15.41 -9.84 10.71
C SER A 109 -16.21 -8.65 11.24
N ASP A 110 -16.53 -8.68 12.53
CA ASP A 110 -17.18 -7.57 13.25
C ASP A 110 -16.24 -6.37 13.47
N ALA A 111 -14.96 -6.47 13.09
CA ALA A 111 -13.99 -5.39 13.21
C ALA A 111 -14.16 -4.27 12.16
N PHE A 112 -14.97 -4.52 11.12
CA PHE A 112 -15.17 -3.61 10.00
C PHE A 112 -16.61 -3.13 9.93
N THR A 113 -16.79 -1.84 9.71
CA THR A 113 -18.12 -1.26 9.46
C THR A 113 -18.62 -1.63 8.05
N PRO A 114 -19.94 -1.56 7.78
CA PRO A 114 -20.46 -1.77 6.43
C PRO A 114 -19.84 -0.85 5.37
N ALA A 115 -19.53 0.40 5.74
CA ALA A 115 -18.87 1.37 4.86
C ALA A 115 -17.43 0.96 4.53
N GLU A 116 -16.66 0.51 5.53
CA GLU A 116 -15.31 -0.03 5.31
C GLU A 116 -15.34 -1.29 4.45
N GLN A 117 -16.28 -2.22 4.70
CA GLN A 117 -16.44 -3.43 3.89
C GLN A 117 -16.75 -3.10 2.43
N ALA A 118 -17.57 -2.07 2.16
CA ALA A 118 -17.86 -1.63 0.79
C ALA A 118 -16.62 -1.05 0.08
N ALA A 119 -15.82 -0.23 0.79
CA ALA A 119 -14.57 0.32 0.26
C ALA A 119 -13.52 -0.77 0.01
N LEU A 120 -13.38 -1.72 0.95
CA LEU A 120 -12.49 -2.88 0.82
C LEU A 120 -12.92 -3.80 -0.31
N THR A 121 -14.23 -4.01 -0.49
CA THR A 121 -14.75 -4.76 -1.64
C THR A 121 -14.28 -4.11 -2.93
N LEU A 122 -14.48 -2.80 -3.10
CA LEU A 122 -14.00 -2.05 -4.26
C LEU A 122 -12.48 -2.17 -4.45
N ALA A 123 -11.70 -2.09 -3.37
CA ALA A 123 -10.27 -2.30 -3.38
C ALA A 123 -9.88 -3.69 -3.88
N SER A 124 -10.56 -4.75 -3.42
CA SER A 124 -10.25 -6.14 -3.81
C SER A 124 -10.36 -6.36 -5.32
N ALA A 125 -11.38 -5.82 -6.01
CA ALA A 125 -11.46 -6.01 -7.47
C ALA A 125 -10.65 -5.00 -8.29
N GLY A 126 -10.36 -3.82 -7.74
CA GLY A 126 -9.45 -2.86 -8.36
C GLY A 126 -7.97 -3.22 -8.22
N ALA A 127 -7.64 -4.21 -7.38
CA ALA A 127 -6.26 -4.59 -7.05
C ALA A 127 -5.46 -5.16 -8.24
N THR A 128 -6.13 -5.77 -9.23
CA THR A 128 -5.49 -6.45 -10.36
C THR A 128 -6.16 -6.11 -11.69
N LEU A 129 -5.46 -6.40 -12.79
CA LEU A 129 -5.99 -6.25 -14.15
C LEU A 129 -6.23 -7.64 -14.77
N PRO A 130 -7.32 -7.85 -15.53
CA PRO A 130 -8.36 -6.85 -15.85
C PRO A 130 -9.28 -6.56 -14.65
N VAL A 131 -9.73 -5.31 -14.52
CA VAL A 131 -10.77 -4.97 -13.53
C VAL A 131 -12.10 -5.52 -14.02
N VAL A 132 -12.77 -6.31 -13.19
CA VAL A 132 -14.05 -6.94 -13.51
C VAL A 132 -15.12 -6.54 -12.50
N LYS A 133 -16.39 -6.58 -12.91
CA LYS A 133 -17.57 -6.33 -12.04
C LYS A 133 -17.62 -4.93 -11.39
N THR A 134 -17.06 -3.91 -12.06
CA THR A 134 -16.99 -2.53 -11.54
C THR A 134 -18.35 -1.96 -11.15
N GLU A 135 -19.39 -2.11 -11.98
CA GLU A 135 -20.71 -1.51 -11.74
C GLU A 135 -21.33 -1.96 -10.39
N ALA A 136 -21.30 -3.26 -10.10
CA ALA A 136 -21.87 -3.79 -8.85
C ALA A 136 -21.14 -3.25 -7.61
N MET A 137 -19.83 -3.07 -7.70
CA MET A 137 -18.98 -2.64 -6.60
C MET A 137 -19.13 -1.14 -6.34
N PHE A 138 -19.19 -0.33 -7.41
CA PHE A 138 -19.54 1.08 -7.29
C PHE A 138 -20.96 1.26 -6.74
N THR A 139 -21.93 0.43 -7.14
CA THR A 139 -23.28 0.48 -6.59
C THR A 139 -23.28 0.26 -5.07
N GLN A 140 -22.52 -0.73 -4.59
CA GLN A 140 -22.40 -1.00 -3.15
C GLN A 140 -21.69 0.14 -2.41
N ALA A 141 -20.59 0.66 -2.94
CA ALA A 141 -19.84 1.75 -2.32
C ALA A 141 -20.61 3.08 -2.32
N SER A 142 -21.42 3.34 -3.36
CA SER A 142 -22.25 4.56 -3.47
C SER A 142 -23.37 4.65 -2.43
N ALA A 143 -23.65 3.58 -1.70
CA ALA A 143 -24.55 3.63 -0.55
C ALA A 143 -23.94 4.35 0.66
N PHE A 144 -22.61 4.51 0.70
CA PHE A 144 -21.87 5.10 1.82
C PHE A 144 -21.02 6.30 1.43
N TYR A 145 -20.57 6.38 0.18
CA TYR A 145 -19.63 7.40 -0.29
C TYR A 145 -20.21 8.18 -1.47
N ASN A 146 -19.96 9.48 -1.48
CA ASN A 146 -20.25 10.35 -2.62
C ASN A 146 -19.18 10.21 -3.72
N GLN A 147 -19.36 10.88 -4.86
CA GLN A 147 -18.45 10.76 -6.01
C GLN A 147 -17.02 11.21 -5.70
N ASP A 148 -16.83 12.27 -4.91
CA ASP A 148 -15.51 12.79 -4.57
C ASP A 148 -14.78 11.84 -3.59
N GLU A 149 -15.50 11.27 -2.62
CA GLU A 149 -14.99 10.23 -1.73
C GLU A 149 -14.62 8.95 -2.50
N LEU A 150 -15.44 8.54 -3.48
CA LEU A 150 -15.13 7.41 -4.36
C LEU A 150 -13.88 7.64 -5.20
N VAL A 151 -13.64 8.88 -5.65
CA VAL A 151 -12.39 9.24 -6.35
C VAL A 151 -11.18 9.04 -5.43
N GLU A 152 -11.27 9.39 -4.14
CA GLU A 152 -10.19 9.15 -3.19
C GLU A 152 -9.93 7.64 -2.97
N ILE A 153 -10.98 6.82 -2.87
CA ILE A 153 -10.84 5.35 -2.77
C ILE A 153 -10.12 4.81 -4.02
N VAL A 154 -10.58 5.21 -5.21
CA VAL A 154 -9.98 4.77 -6.48
C VAL A 154 -8.54 5.25 -6.62
N ALA A 155 -8.24 6.48 -6.18
CA ALA A 155 -6.91 7.06 -6.22
C ALA A 155 -5.93 6.27 -5.32
N ALA A 156 -6.36 5.86 -4.12
CA ALA A 156 -5.56 5.00 -3.25
C ALA A 156 -5.30 3.63 -3.90
N ILE A 157 -6.33 2.98 -4.46
CA ILE A 157 -6.18 1.69 -5.16
C ILE A 157 -5.17 1.82 -6.33
N ALA A 158 -5.35 2.83 -7.17
CA ALA A 158 -4.51 3.05 -8.35
C ALA A 158 -3.06 3.38 -7.97
N ALA A 159 -2.86 4.25 -6.96
CA ALA A 159 -1.54 4.60 -6.46
C ALA A 159 -0.79 3.37 -5.95
N PHE A 160 -1.45 2.51 -5.16
CA PHE A 160 -0.82 1.27 -4.71
C PHE A 160 -0.61 0.25 -5.83
N GLY A 161 -1.43 0.27 -6.87
CA GLY A 161 -1.15 -0.46 -8.12
C GLY A 161 0.19 -0.10 -8.76
N VAL A 162 0.68 1.15 -8.60
CA VAL A 162 2.03 1.56 -9.06
C VAL A 162 3.11 0.85 -8.24
N PHE A 163 3.02 0.92 -6.90
CA PHE A 163 3.99 0.30 -6.00
C PHE A 163 3.98 -1.22 -6.11
N ASN A 164 2.80 -1.84 -6.18
CA ASN A 164 2.66 -3.29 -6.31
C ASN A 164 3.34 -3.82 -7.55
N ARG A 165 3.11 -3.16 -8.70
CA ARG A 165 3.75 -3.53 -9.96
C ARG A 165 5.25 -3.28 -9.92
N TRP A 166 5.69 -2.14 -9.38
CA TRP A 166 7.10 -1.83 -9.23
C TRP A 166 7.81 -2.90 -8.39
N ASN A 167 7.34 -3.14 -7.17
CA ASN A 167 7.98 -4.05 -6.23
C ASN A 167 7.96 -5.50 -6.68
N SER A 168 6.89 -5.94 -7.33
CA SER A 168 6.83 -7.29 -7.91
C SER A 168 7.78 -7.46 -9.09
N LEU A 169 7.99 -6.43 -9.93
CA LEU A 169 8.94 -6.49 -11.05
C LEU A 169 10.40 -6.39 -10.59
N VAL A 170 10.67 -5.48 -9.66
CA VAL A 170 12.01 -5.26 -9.11
C VAL A 170 12.44 -6.39 -8.19
N GLY A 171 11.49 -7.07 -7.55
CA GLY A 171 11.80 -8.04 -6.49
C GLY A 171 12.42 -7.35 -5.27
N SER A 172 11.87 -6.18 -4.89
CA SER A 172 12.38 -5.36 -3.79
C SER A 172 12.59 -6.18 -2.51
N GLU A 173 13.76 -6.04 -1.89
CA GLU A 173 14.08 -6.73 -0.64
C GLU A 173 13.43 -6.02 0.56
N LEU A 174 12.64 -6.76 1.34
CA LEU A 174 11.90 -6.22 2.47
C LEU A 174 12.80 -5.87 3.66
N GLU A 175 12.60 -4.69 4.24
CA GLU A 175 13.32 -4.16 5.40
C GLU A 175 12.78 -4.72 6.72
N ALA A 176 13.56 -4.61 7.80
CA ALA A 176 13.23 -5.21 9.08
C ALA A 176 11.98 -4.59 9.73
N GLU A 177 11.81 -3.27 9.61
CA GLU A 177 10.72 -2.49 10.19
C GLU A 177 9.36 -2.92 9.64
N PRO A 178 9.10 -2.89 8.32
CA PRO A 178 7.87 -3.43 7.75
C PRO A 178 7.77 -4.96 7.89
N ALA A 179 8.89 -5.70 7.95
CA ALA A 179 8.86 -7.14 8.22
C ALA A 179 8.34 -7.49 9.63
N SER A 180 8.31 -6.53 10.58
CA SER A 180 7.67 -6.76 11.89
C SER A 180 6.19 -7.15 11.78
N ALA A 181 5.50 -6.76 10.70
CA ALA A 181 4.11 -7.14 10.45
C ALA A 181 3.88 -8.66 10.42
N PHE A 182 4.89 -9.46 10.02
CA PHE A 182 4.80 -10.92 10.02
C PHE A 182 4.59 -11.52 11.43
N LEU A 183 4.98 -10.80 12.48
CA LEU A 183 4.76 -11.23 13.87
C LEU A 183 3.29 -11.11 14.30
N HIS A 184 2.52 -10.28 13.60
CA HIS A 184 1.16 -9.91 13.98
C HIS A 184 0.09 -10.43 13.03
N ILE A 185 0.47 -10.79 11.79
CA ILE A 185 -0.46 -11.03 10.69
C ILE A 185 -0.26 -12.45 10.13
N PRO A 186 -1.07 -13.44 10.56
CA PRO A 186 -0.92 -14.83 10.11
C PRO A 186 -1.08 -15.00 8.60
N TRP A 187 -2.09 -14.36 7.99
CA TRP A 187 -2.35 -14.47 6.55
C TRP A 187 -1.22 -13.89 5.69
N LEU A 188 -0.37 -13.01 6.22
CA LEU A 188 0.80 -12.48 5.51
C LEU A 188 1.90 -13.54 5.37
N VAL A 189 2.04 -14.42 6.37
CA VAL A 189 2.97 -15.56 6.33
C VAL A 189 2.55 -16.54 5.24
N GLU A 190 1.25 -16.83 5.15
CA GLU A 190 0.68 -17.68 4.09
C GLU A 190 0.86 -17.05 2.72
N MET A 191 0.56 -15.74 2.59
CA MET A 191 0.79 -14.97 1.38
C MET A 191 2.25 -15.10 0.91
N LYS A 192 3.24 -14.87 1.78
CA LYS A 192 4.66 -15.00 1.42
C LYS A 192 5.00 -16.41 0.92
N SER A 193 4.42 -17.44 1.52
CA SER A 193 4.66 -18.83 1.13
C SER A 193 4.10 -19.14 -0.27
N ASN A 194 2.94 -18.56 -0.61
CA ASN A 194 2.28 -18.77 -1.91
C ASN A 194 3.00 -18.08 -3.08
N TYR A 195 3.72 -16.99 -2.80
CA TYR A 195 4.44 -16.19 -3.81
C TYR A 195 5.97 -16.38 -3.76
N ALA A 196 6.47 -17.40 -3.06
CA ALA A 196 7.89 -17.73 -2.98
C ALA A 196 8.41 -18.59 -4.15
N ASN A 197 7.56 -18.88 -5.15
CA ASN A 197 7.89 -19.71 -6.32
C ASN A 197 8.29 -18.87 -7.54
#